data_AF-A0A072PPZ5-F1
#
_entry.id   AF-A0A072PPZ5-F1
#
_cell.length_a   1.000
_cell.length_b   1.000
_cell.length_c   1.000
_cell.angle_alpha   90.00
_cell.angle_beta   90.00
_cell.angle_gamma   90.00
#
_symmetry.space_group_name_H-M   'P 1'
#
loop_
_entity.id
_entity.type
_entity.pdbx_description
1 polymer ?
#
loop_
_entity_poly.entity_id
_entity_poly.type
_entity_poly.pdbx_seq_one_letter_code
_entity_poly.pdbx_strand_id
1 'polypeptide(L)'
;MGGHPPLTEVYSPKDPVADVVAVHGLNGDAFDTWTTKKTRKFWLGDPDLLPAHLKQARILTYSYHADVTSWLGKTSSDRILEHAHTLVAQLAADRQVSCVLIATLG
;
A
#
# COMPACT_ATOMS: atom_id res chain seq x y z
N MET A 1 16.13 -9.04 6.62
CA MET A 1 15.19 -8.20 7.39
C MET A 1 15.74 -6.78 7.39
N GLY A 2 15.36 -5.97 6.40
CA GLY A 2 15.71 -4.54 6.34
C GLY A 2 14.51 -3.74 6.81
N GLY A 3 14.70 -2.87 7.80
CA GLY A 3 13.64 -2.07 8.43
C GLY A 3 13.17 -0.93 7.53
N HIS A 4 12.30 -1.23 6.56
CA HIS A 4 11.55 -0.17 5.89
C HIS A 4 10.47 0.37 6.83
N PRO A 5 10.25 1.69 6.86
CA PRO A 5 9.15 2.26 7.61
C PRO A 5 7.81 1.68 7.10
N PRO A 6 6.81 1.46 7.99
CA PRO A 6 5.53 0.86 7.61
C PRO A 6 4.88 1.55 6.41
N LEU A 7 5.04 2.86 6.28
CA LEU A 7 4.67 3.61 5.08
C LEU A 7 5.94 4.10 4.39
N THR A 8 6.10 3.77 3.11
CA THR A 8 7.25 4.20 2.30
C THR A 8 6.78 5.00 1.11
N GLU A 9 7.29 6.22 0.94
CA GLU A 9 7.10 7.04 -0.25
C GLU A 9 7.95 6.48 -1.39
N VAL A 10 7.31 6.24 -2.54
CA VAL A 10 7.96 5.66 -3.72
C VAL A 10 7.96 6.59 -4.93
N TYR A 11 7.07 7.58 -4.92
CA TYR A 11 7.06 8.67 -5.89
C TYR A 11 6.41 9.90 -5.26
N SER A 12 6.98 11.08 -5.53
CA SER A 12 6.44 12.34 -5.03
C SER A 12 6.66 13.45 -6.06
N PRO A 13 5.58 14.08 -6.57
CA PRO A 13 5.70 15.26 -7.40
C PRO A 13 6.00 16.50 -6.55
N LYS A 14 6.39 17.61 -7.18
CA LYS A 14 6.75 18.85 -6.47
C LYS A 14 5.61 19.40 -5.60
N ASP A 15 4.38 19.35 -6.11
CA ASP A 15 3.18 19.90 -5.47
C ASP A 15 2.05 18.85 -5.55
N PRO A 16 2.04 17.82 -4.68
CA PRO A 16 1.04 16.78 -4.72
C PRO A 16 -0.34 17.33 -4.29
N VAL A 17 -1.38 16.94 -5.03
CA VAL A 17 -2.78 17.31 -4.73
C VAL A 17 -3.57 16.17 -4.09
N ALA A 18 -2.99 14.97 -4.05
CA ALA A 18 -3.58 13.76 -3.51
C ALA A 18 -2.49 12.76 -3.11
N ASP A 19 -2.84 11.83 -2.22
CA ASP A 19 -2.01 10.70 -1.84
C ASP A 19 -2.65 9.38 -2.29
N VAL A 20 -1.82 8.52 -2.88
CA VAL A 20 -2.16 7.13 -3.21
C VAL A 20 -1.35 6.23 -2.30
N VAL A 21 -2.05 5.47 -1.46
CA VAL A 21 -1.43 4.48 -0.57
C VAL A 21 -1.76 3.09 -1.09
N ALA A 22 -0.73 2.39 -1.55
CA ALA A 22 -0.83 1.02 -2.03
C ALA A 22 -0.60 0.04 -0.88
N VAL A 23 -1.55 -0.87 -0.65
CA VAL A 23 -1.49 -1.87 0.42
C VAL A 23 -1.45 -3.27 -0.20
N HIS A 24 -0.45 -4.09 0.17
CA HIS A 24 -0.35 -5.45 -0.36
C HIS A 24 -1.36 -6.42 0.29
N GLY A 25 -1.63 -7.52 -0.40
CA GLY A 25 -2.47 -8.61 0.11
C GLY A 25 -1.73 -9.55 1.08
N LEU A 26 -2.45 -10.59 1.51
CA LEU A 26 -1.93 -11.64 2.38
C LEU A 26 -0.70 -12.34 1.76
N ASN A 27 0.32 -12.65 2.57
CA ASN A 27 1.63 -13.14 2.11
C ASN A 27 2.35 -12.24 1.08
N GLY A 28 1.87 -11.01 0.89
CA GLY A 28 2.48 -10.02 0.01
C GLY A 28 3.62 -9.27 0.69
N ASP A 29 4.45 -8.64 -0.12
CA ASP A 29 5.42 -7.64 0.31
C ASP A 29 5.14 -6.31 -0.40
N ALA A 30 5.41 -5.20 0.29
CA ALA A 30 5.08 -3.85 -0.16
C ALA A 30 5.83 -3.41 -1.44
N PHE A 31 6.85 -4.13 -1.88
CA PHE A 31 7.58 -3.89 -3.12
C PHE A 31 7.41 -5.04 -4.12
N ASP A 32 7.52 -6.28 -3.66
CA ASP A 32 7.43 -7.45 -4.54
C ASP A 32 6.03 -7.58 -5.15
N THR A 33 4.97 -7.27 -4.39
CA THR A 33 3.57 -7.34 -4.87
C THR A 33 3.37 -6.46 -6.11
N TRP A 34 4.02 -5.31 -6.15
CA TRP A 34 3.86 -4.34 -7.25
C TRP A 34 4.98 -4.42 -8.27
N THR A 35 5.85 -5.43 -8.19
CA THR A 35 6.95 -5.63 -9.13
C THR A 35 6.62 -6.77 -10.10
N THR A 36 6.58 -6.46 -11.39
CA THR A 36 6.33 -7.48 -12.42
C THR A 36 7.51 -8.44 -12.50
N LYS A 37 7.28 -9.76 -12.36
CA LYS A 37 8.35 -10.77 -12.38
C LYS A 37 9.16 -10.80 -13.68
N LYS A 38 8.50 -10.65 -14.84
CA LYS A 38 9.14 -10.75 -16.16
C LYS A 38 10.05 -9.57 -16.48
N THR A 39 9.60 -8.36 -16.21
CA THR A 39 10.30 -7.12 -16.58
C THR A 39 11.06 -6.50 -15.41
N ARG A 40 10.83 -6.99 -14.18
CA ARG A 40 11.31 -6.41 -12.92
C ARG A 40 10.94 -4.94 -12.74
N LYS A 41 9.92 -4.46 -13.46
CA LYS A 41 9.41 -3.09 -13.32
C LYS A 41 8.54 -2.99 -12.08
N PHE A 42 8.88 -2.04 -11.22
CA PHE A 42 8.13 -1.70 -10.03
C PHE A 42 7.05 -0.68 -10.37
N TRP A 43 5.79 -1.14 -10.44
CA TRP A 43 4.68 -0.39 -11.01
C TRP A 43 4.41 0.96 -10.33
N LEU A 44 4.58 1.04 -9.00
CA LEU A 44 4.31 2.25 -8.22
C LEU A 44 5.36 3.36 -8.40
N GLY A 45 6.61 2.99 -8.70
CA GLY A 45 7.73 3.94 -8.78
C GLY A 45 8.31 4.12 -10.18
N ASP A 46 7.96 3.28 -11.15
CA ASP A 46 8.45 3.39 -12.53
C ASP A 46 7.84 4.62 -13.21
N PRO A 47 8.66 5.58 -13.70
CA PRO A 47 8.18 6.83 -14.31
C PRO A 47 7.23 6.64 -15.50
N ASP A 48 7.30 5.50 -16.20
CA ASP A 48 6.47 5.18 -17.35
C ASP A 48 5.18 4.43 -17.00
N LEU A 49 4.97 4.11 -15.71
CA LEU A 49 3.83 3.32 -15.23
C LEU A 49 2.87 4.18 -14.38
N LEU A 50 2.67 3.88 -13.09
CA LEU A 50 1.69 4.58 -12.27
C LEU A 50 1.96 6.10 -12.18
N PRO A 51 3.20 6.57 -11.92
CA PRO A 51 3.57 7.98 -12.00
C PRO A 51 3.19 8.69 -13.32
N ALA A 52 3.26 8.01 -14.47
CA ALA A 52 2.90 8.60 -15.76
C ALA A 52 1.41 8.97 -15.85
N HIS A 53 0.56 8.21 -15.14
CA HIS A 53 -0.88 8.39 -15.14
C HIS A 53 -1.35 9.29 -13.99
N LEU A 54 -0.62 9.32 -12.88
CA LEU A 54 -0.95 10.07 -11.66
C LEU A 54 0.11 11.14 -11.33
N LYS A 55 0.36 12.04 -12.30
CA LYS A 55 1.47 13.01 -12.26
C LYS A 55 1.45 14.01 -11.09
N GLN A 56 0.30 14.21 -10.47
CA GLN A 56 0.13 15.14 -9.33
C GLN A 56 -0.20 14.41 -8.02
N ALA A 57 -0.14 13.08 -8.00
CA ALA A 57 -0.32 12.31 -6.77
C ALA A 57 1.03 11.88 -6.21
N ARG A 58 1.18 11.98 -4.89
CA ARG A 58 2.24 11.27 -4.18
C ARG A 58 1.82 9.81 -4.03
N ILE A 59 2.75 8.89 -4.25
CA ILE A 59 2.51 7.45 -4.21
C ILE A 59 3.34 6.85 -3.06
N LEU A 60 2.66 6.10 -2.21
CA LEU A 60 3.18 5.44 -1.03
C LEU A 60 2.85 3.95 -1.11
N THR A 61 3.68 3.10 -0.53
CA THR A 61 3.39 1.69 -0.29
C THR A 61 3.43 1.40 1.20
N TYR A 62 2.47 0.62 1.68
CA TYR A 62 2.35 0.24 3.08
C TYR A 62 2.76 -1.22 3.27
N SER A 63 3.69 -1.44 4.19
CA SER A 63 4.20 -2.75 4.61
C SER A 63 3.65 -3.10 5.99
N TYR A 64 2.97 -4.25 6.07
CA TYR A 64 2.64 -4.90 7.33
C TYR A 64 3.20 -6.32 7.35
N HIS A 65 3.43 -6.86 8.54
CA HIS A 65 3.93 -8.22 8.69
C HIS A 65 2.89 -9.22 8.16
N ALA A 66 3.13 -9.73 6.95
CA ALA A 66 2.22 -10.63 6.24
C ALA A 66 2.35 -12.10 6.67
N ASP A 67 3.18 -12.41 7.68
CA ASP A 67 3.50 -13.77 8.12
C ASP A 67 2.31 -14.40 8.86
N VAL A 68 1.54 -15.17 8.09
CA VAL A 68 0.25 -15.77 8.39
C VAL A 68 0.27 -17.02 9.26
N THR A 69 1.41 -17.40 9.85
CA THR A 69 1.48 -18.60 10.70
C THR A 69 0.63 -18.46 11.98
N SER A 70 0.29 -17.23 12.40
CA SER A 70 -0.69 -16.93 13.45
C SER A 70 -2.15 -16.77 12.94
N TRP A 71 -2.38 -16.75 11.62
CA TRP A 71 -3.67 -16.46 10.98
C TRP A 71 -4.57 -17.69 10.79
N LEU A 72 -3.99 -18.90 10.75
CA LEU A 72 -4.72 -20.16 10.56
C LEU A 72 -5.35 -20.71 11.86
N GLY A 73 -5.14 -20.04 13.00
CA GLY A 73 -5.63 -20.43 14.32
C GLY A 73 -7.01 -19.88 14.69
N LYS A 74 -8.02 -20.05 13.83
CA LYS A 74 -9.47 -19.80 14.08
C LYS A 74 -9.94 -18.34 14.27
N THR A 75 -11.00 -17.99 13.52
CA THR A 75 -11.72 -16.70 13.44
C THR A 75 -11.04 -15.60 12.60
N SER A 76 -11.20 -15.69 11.27
CA SER A 76 -10.63 -14.76 10.29
C SER A 76 -11.54 -13.59 9.90
N SER A 77 -12.87 -13.73 9.98
CA SER A 77 -13.79 -12.68 9.50
C SER A 77 -13.87 -11.45 10.41
N ASP A 78 -13.93 -11.65 11.73
CA ASP A 78 -14.13 -10.55 12.68
C ASP A 78 -12.92 -9.59 12.74
N ARG A 79 -11.70 -10.08 12.45
CA ARG A 79 -10.46 -9.30 12.59
C ARG A 79 -10.04 -8.58 11.31
N ILE A 80 -10.46 -9.07 10.13
CA ILE A 80 -10.37 -8.31 8.86
C ILE A 80 -11.24 -7.06 8.97
N LEU A 81 -12.43 -7.21 9.54
CA LEU A 81 -13.34 -6.09 9.79
C LEU A 81 -12.72 -5.09 10.79
N GLU A 82 -12.16 -5.56 11.92
CA GLU A 82 -11.46 -4.69 12.86
C GLU A 82 -10.24 -3.97 12.26
N HIS A 83 -9.47 -4.61 11.38
CA HIS A 83 -8.33 -3.96 10.72
C HIS A 83 -8.78 -2.98 9.62
N ALA A 84 -9.86 -3.27 8.89
CA ALA A 84 -10.47 -2.30 7.98
C ALA A 84 -10.98 -1.08 8.77
N HIS A 85 -11.61 -1.30 9.93
CA HIS A 85 -12.00 -0.23 10.84
C HIS A 85 -10.80 0.54 11.41
N THR A 86 -9.69 -0.13 11.72
CA THR A 86 -8.47 0.51 12.23
C THR A 86 -7.79 1.34 11.15
N LEU A 87 -7.70 0.83 9.92
CA LEU A 87 -7.17 1.56 8.76
C LEU A 87 -8.03 2.78 8.46
N VAL A 88 -9.37 2.62 8.42
CA VAL A 88 -10.32 3.72 8.23
C VAL A 88 -10.28 4.72 9.38
N ALA A 89 -10.11 4.27 10.63
CA ALA A 89 -9.99 5.16 11.80
C ALA A 89 -8.67 5.93 11.79
N GLN A 90 -7.57 5.32 11.37
CA GLN A 90 -6.28 6.00 11.18
C GLN A 90 -6.36 7.02 10.04
N LEU A 91 -6.98 6.65 8.91
CA LEU A 91 -7.24 7.57 7.78
C LEU A 91 -8.19 8.72 8.16
N ALA A 92 -9.20 8.46 9.00
CA ALA A 92 -10.15 9.47 9.44
C ALA A 92 -9.56 10.40 10.52
N ALA A 93 -8.62 9.90 11.32
CA ALA A 93 -7.84 10.71 12.27
C ALA A 93 -6.82 11.60 11.54
N ASP A 94 -6.30 11.15 10.40
CA ASP A 94 -5.35 11.90 9.55
C ASP A 94 -6.10 12.81 8.55
N ARG A 95 -6.86 13.77 9.10
CA ARG A 95 -7.92 14.53 8.42
C ARG A 95 -7.45 15.59 7.40
N GLN A 96 -6.47 15.25 6.55
CA GLN A 96 -6.01 16.05 5.41
C GLN A 96 -5.74 15.23 4.13
N VAL A 97 -6.07 13.93 4.09
CA VAL A 97 -5.78 13.09 2.92
C VAL A 97 -6.99 13.00 1.98
N SER A 98 -6.93 13.66 0.83
CA SER A 98 -7.73 13.27 -0.35
C SER A 98 -7.16 11.95 -0.88
N CYS A 99 -7.48 10.84 -0.20
CA CYS A 99 -6.86 9.54 -0.43
C CYS A 99 -7.64 8.70 -1.46
N VAL A 100 -6.97 8.28 -2.53
CA VAL A 100 -7.44 7.16 -3.35
C VAL A 100 -6.71 5.91 -2.88
N LEU A 101 -7.43 5.03 -2.18
CA LEU A 101 -6.93 3.70 -1.78
C LEU A 101 -7.04 2.75 -2.97
N ILE A 102 -5.91 2.28 -3.47
CA ILE A 102 -5.87 1.17 -4.43
C ILE A 102 -5.53 -0.09 -3.66
N ALA A 103 -6.55 -0.91 -3.38
CA ALA A 103 -6.40 -2.23 -2.78
C ALA A 103 -6.48 -3.31 -3.88
N THR A 104 -5.34 -3.95 -4.13
CA THR A 104 -5.10 -5.21 -4.89
C THR A 104 -5.68 -5.37 -6.30
N LEU A 105 -4.82 -5.71 -7.27
CA LEU A 105 -5.14 -6.73 -8.28
C LEU A 105 -4.21 -7.92 -7.97
N GLY A 106 -4.81 -9.08 -7.72
CA GLY A 106 -4.12 -10.32 -7.35
C GLY A 106 -3.22 -10.89 -8.45
#